data_AF-A0A6N2JWM2-F1
#
_entry.id   AF-A0A6N2JWM2-F1
#
_cell.length_a   1.000
_cell.length_b   1.000
_cell.length_c   1.000
_cell.angle_alpha   90.00
_cell.angle_beta   90.00
_cell.angle_gamma   90.00
#
_symmetry.space_group_name_H-M   'P 1'
#
loop_
_entity.id
_entity.type
_entity.pdbx_description
1 polymer ?
#
loop_
_entity_poly.entity_id
_entity_poly.type
_entity_poly.pdbx_seq_one_letter_code
_entity_poly.pdbx_strand_id
1 'polypeptide(L)'
;MSSFVDEFQANLEALPNILQKKYSLLRDLDKSLQEIQRQNEQRCEQEIEDIKQGVKAGNITPNTSLIRFSDEALDEQKHSIRIADEKMALAVQAYDLVDAHIQQLDQFLKLCDEDNRRERDTAAPALLASSLDGNTKSGRGSESGRGGRKKTRLIAAEEATETEVAVATTIANPTGTQLDLPVDPNEPTYCFCNQVSYGDMIACDNPDCKIEWFHFGCVGLKEKVKGKWYCSDCASLKNRRRGR
;
A
#
# COMPACT_ATOMS: atom_id res chain seq x y z
N MET A 1 -5.17 30.41 3.27
CA MET A 1 -5.80 29.36 2.45
C MET A 1 -5.59 29.61 0.97
N SER A 2 -6.16 30.65 0.33
CA SER A 2 -6.03 30.88 -1.14
C SER A 2 -4.63 30.59 -1.69
N SER A 3 -3.60 31.34 -1.27
CA SER A 3 -2.22 31.17 -1.77
C SER A 3 -1.62 29.76 -1.64
N PHE A 4 -2.10 28.93 -0.69
CA PHE A 4 -1.66 27.54 -0.55
C PHE A 4 -2.43 26.63 -1.50
N VAL A 5 -3.74 26.87 -1.67
CA VAL A 5 -4.58 26.15 -2.64
C VAL A 5 -4.12 26.44 -4.07
N ASP A 6 -3.76 27.70 -4.36
CA ASP A 6 -3.27 28.14 -5.67
C ASP A 6 -1.93 27.48 -6.02
N GLU A 7 -1.01 27.35 -5.04
CA GLU A 7 0.27 26.63 -5.20
C GLU A 7 0.07 25.10 -5.35
N PHE A 8 -0.81 24.53 -4.54
CA PHE A 8 -1.16 23.10 -4.61
C PHE A 8 -1.82 22.71 -5.94
N GLN A 9 -2.75 23.54 -6.43
CA GLN A 9 -3.40 23.41 -7.74
C GLN A 9 -2.36 23.41 -8.87
N ALA A 10 -1.42 24.35 -8.86
CA ALA A 10 -0.36 24.44 -9.87
C ALA A 10 0.56 23.20 -9.88
N ASN A 11 0.89 22.65 -8.70
CA ASN A 11 1.68 21.43 -8.57
C ASN A 11 0.92 20.20 -9.11
N LEU A 12 -0.37 20.06 -8.79
CA LEU A 12 -1.23 19.00 -9.34
C LEU A 12 -1.36 19.06 -10.86
N GLU A 13 -1.47 20.25 -11.46
CA GLU A 13 -1.56 20.39 -12.93
C GLU A 13 -0.24 20.01 -13.64
N ALA A 14 0.90 20.22 -12.99
CA ALA A 14 2.21 19.81 -13.50
C ALA A 14 2.47 18.29 -13.34
N LEU A 15 1.96 17.66 -12.28
CA LEU A 15 2.29 16.28 -11.88
C LEU A 15 2.07 15.23 -13.00
N PRO A 16 0.92 15.17 -13.72
CA PRO A 16 0.72 14.20 -14.82
C PRO A 16 1.78 14.32 -15.92
N ASN A 17 2.18 15.56 -16.27
CA ASN A 17 3.20 15.82 -17.29
C ASN A 17 4.60 15.38 -16.83
N ILE A 18 4.92 15.56 -15.55
CA ILE A 18 6.20 15.12 -14.96
C ILE A 18 6.25 13.59 -14.91
N LEU A 19 5.19 12.94 -14.42
CA LEU A 19 5.08 11.49 -14.37
C LEU A 19 5.13 10.86 -15.77
N GLN A 20 4.41 11.41 -16.75
CA GLN A 20 4.44 10.92 -18.12
C GLN A 20 5.86 10.95 -18.71
N LYS A 21 6.63 12.01 -18.45
CA LYS A 21 8.05 12.12 -18.84
C LYS A 21 8.91 11.06 -18.13
N LYS A 22 8.78 10.92 -16.81
CA LYS A 22 9.52 9.91 -16.03
C LYS A 22 9.21 8.48 -16.51
N TYR A 23 7.94 8.11 -16.68
CA TYR A 23 7.55 6.79 -17.19
C TYR A 23 7.93 6.56 -18.66
N SER A 24 8.04 7.61 -19.49
CA SER A 24 8.58 7.43 -20.85
C SER A 24 10.06 7.10 -20.80
N LEU A 25 10.85 7.88 -20.07
CA LEU A 25 12.28 7.61 -19.91
C LEU A 25 12.54 6.23 -19.27
N LEU A 26 11.71 5.81 -18.30
CA LEU A 26 11.81 4.48 -17.71
C LEU A 26 11.61 3.37 -18.75
N ARG A 27 10.60 3.49 -19.62
CA ARG A 27 10.36 2.54 -20.73
C ARG A 27 11.47 2.54 -21.78
N ASP A 28 12.14 3.66 -21.99
CA ASP A 28 13.22 3.75 -22.98
C ASP A 28 14.52 3.16 -22.40
N LEU A 29 14.80 3.37 -21.10
CA LEU A 29 15.84 2.65 -20.36
C LEU A 29 15.53 1.14 -20.22
N ASP A 30 14.27 0.73 -20.05
CA ASP A 30 13.85 -0.68 -20.07
C ASP A 30 14.25 -1.36 -21.38
N LYS A 31 13.91 -0.77 -22.53
CA LYS A 31 14.27 -1.30 -23.86
C LYS A 31 15.78 -1.36 -24.05
N SER A 32 16.49 -0.30 -23.64
CA SER A 32 17.95 -0.24 -23.76
C SER A 32 18.62 -1.33 -22.92
N LEU A 33 18.15 -1.55 -21.68
CA LEU A 33 18.62 -2.63 -20.82
C LEU A 33 18.36 -4.01 -21.43
N GLN A 34 17.15 -4.25 -21.94
CA GLN A 34 16.77 -5.53 -22.55
C GLN A 34 17.64 -5.86 -23.77
N GLU A 35 17.92 -4.88 -24.63
CA GLU A 35 18.77 -5.10 -25.81
C GLU A 35 20.23 -5.34 -25.41
N ILE A 36 20.78 -4.60 -24.45
CA ILE A 36 22.15 -4.82 -23.94
C ILE A 36 22.27 -6.18 -23.24
N GLN A 37 21.27 -6.60 -22.47
CA GLN A 37 21.23 -7.94 -21.87
C GLN A 37 21.22 -9.04 -22.94
N ARG A 38 20.38 -8.89 -23.96
CA ARG A 38 20.31 -9.83 -25.10
C ARG A 38 21.63 -9.90 -25.89
N GLN A 39 22.30 -8.76 -26.09
CA GLN A 39 23.62 -8.70 -26.74
C GLN A 39 24.72 -9.33 -25.87
N ASN A 40 24.69 -9.10 -24.57
CA ASN A 40 25.64 -9.69 -23.62
C ASN A 40 25.48 -11.21 -23.52
N GLU A 41 24.25 -11.71 -23.43
CA GLU A 41 23.92 -13.13 -23.42
C GLU A 41 24.43 -13.81 -24.70
N GLN A 42 24.08 -13.27 -25.87
CA GLN A 42 24.56 -13.77 -27.17
C GLN A 42 26.09 -13.79 -27.28
N ARG A 43 26.79 -12.78 -26.75
CA ARG A 43 28.25 -12.72 -26.72
C ARG A 43 28.85 -13.77 -25.79
N CYS A 44 28.28 -13.93 -24.59
CA CYS A 44 28.70 -14.95 -23.63
C CYS A 44 28.48 -16.37 -24.20
N GLU A 45 27.36 -16.63 -24.88
CA GLU A 45 27.10 -17.90 -25.58
C GLU A 45 28.18 -18.17 -26.64
N GLN A 46 28.48 -17.20 -27.51
CA GLN A 46 29.50 -17.35 -28.54
C GLN A 46 30.89 -17.64 -27.95
N GLU A 47 31.32 -16.88 -26.94
CA GLU A 47 32.61 -17.13 -26.27
C GLU A 47 32.66 -18.53 -25.63
N ILE A 48 31.57 -18.95 -24.98
CA ILE A 48 31.45 -20.31 -24.42
C ILE A 48 31.54 -21.38 -25.53
N GLU A 49 30.94 -21.17 -26.70
CA GLU A 49 31.06 -22.10 -27.84
C GLU A 49 32.49 -22.13 -28.40
N ASP A 50 33.13 -20.99 -28.59
CA ASP A 50 34.50 -20.90 -29.08
C ASP A 50 35.49 -21.59 -28.13
N ILE A 51 35.33 -21.39 -26.81
CA ILE A 51 36.08 -22.10 -25.78
C ILE A 51 35.83 -23.62 -25.86
N LYS A 52 34.56 -24.06 -25.96
CA LYS A 52 34.21 -25.49 -26.12
C LYS A 52 34.83 -26.10 -27.38
N GLN A 53 34.87 -25.37 -28.49
CA GLN A 53 35.48 -25.82 -29.73
C GLN A 53 37.01 -25.90 -29.62
N GLY A 54 37.66 -24.87 -29.05
CA GLY A 54 39.11 -24.85 -28.85
C GLY A 54 39.61 -25.95 -27.91
N VAL A 55 38.83 -26.30 -26.87
CA VAL A 55 39.11 -27.47 -26.00
C VAL A 55 38.96 -28.78 -26.77
N LYS A 56 37.88 -28.95 -27.56
CA LYS A 56 37.69 -30.16 -28.41
C LYS A 56 38.79 -30.33 -29.45
N ALA A 57 39.32 -29.24 -29.99
CA ALA A 57 40.42 -29.23 -30.96
C ALA A 57 41.80 -29.50 -30.32
N GLY A 58 41.91 -29.53 -28.99
CA GLY A 58 43.19 -29.64 -28.27
C GLY A 58 44.03 -28.35 -28.26
N ASN A 59 43.50 -27.24 -28.78
CA ASN A 59 44.18 -25.95 -28.85
C ASN A 59 44.15 -25.18 -27.50
N ILE A 60 43.19 -25.50 -26.63
CA ILE A 60 43.00 -24.87 -25.33
C ILE A 60 43.14 -25.94 -24.25
N THR A 61 44.06 -25.75 -23.30
CA THR A 61 44.13 -26.58 -22.10
C THR A 61 42.91 -26.35 -21.22
N PRO A 62 42.20 -27.41 -20.76
CA PRO A 62 40.98 -27.27 -19.97
C PRO A 62 41.29 -26.94 -18.49
N ASN A 63 42.04 -25.85 -18.27
CA ASN A 63 42.30 -25.33 -16.94
C ASN A 63 41.31 -24.20 -16.64
N THR A 64 40.33 -24.48 -15.78
CA THR A 64 39.21 -23.60 -15.44
C THR A 64 39.63 -22.19 -15.03
N SER A 65 40.83 -22.00 -14.48
CA SER A 65 41.34 -20.68 -14.06
C SER A 65 41.91 -19.81 -15.18
N LEU A 66 42.13 -20.36 -16.38
CA LEU A 66 42.56 -19.62 -17.58
C LEU A 66 41.40 -19.26 -18.52
N ILE A 67 40.24 -19.89 -18.33
CA ILE A 67 39.03 -19.59 -19.10
C ILE A 67 38.35 -18.37 -18.48
N ARG A 68 38.36 -17.24 -19.18
CA ARG A 68 37.71 -15.99 -18.79
C ARG A 68 36.96 -15.41 -19.98
N PHE A 69 35.83 -14.75 -19.70
CA PHE A 69 35.15 -13.92 -20.69
C PHE A 69 36.05 -12.75 -21.11
N SER A 70 35.81 -12.21 -22.31
CA SER A 70 36.48 -11.02 -22.81
C SER A 70 36.21 -9.80 -21.93
N ASP A 71 37.15 -8.85 -21.93
CA ASP A 71 36.94 -7.57 -21.25
C ASP A 71 35.74 -6.81 -21.84
N GLU A 72 35.46 -7.00 -23.15
CA GLU A 72 34.28 -6.49 -23.85
C GLU A 72 32.96 -7.02 -23.25
N ALA A 73 32.85 -8.33 -22.99
CA ALA A 73 31.70 -8.94 -22.34
C ALA A 73 31.52 -8.45 -20.89
N LEU A 74 32.63 -8.21 -20.17
CA LEU A 74 32.60 -7.65 -18.82
C LEU A 74 32.19 -6.18 -18.81
N ASP A 75 32.62 -5.37 -19.79
CA ASP A 75 32.27 -3.95 -19.88
C ASP A 75 30.83 -3.72 -20.33
N GLU A 76 30.31 -4.58 -21.21
CA GLU A 76 28.90 -4.65 -21.57
C GLU A 76 28.03 -5.04 -20.36
N GLN A 77 28.48 -6.01 -19.55
CA GLN A 77 27.79 -6.37 -18.30
C GLN A 77 27.81 -5.22 -17.27
N LYS A 78 28.91 -4.47 -17.15
CA LYS A 78 28.95 -3.24 -16.34
C LYS A 78 28.02 -2.16 -16.91
N HIS A 79 27.82 -2.09 -18.23
CA HIS A 79 26.90 -1.15 -18.86
C HIS A 79 25.45 -1.47 -18.51
N SER A 80 25.07 -2.74 -18.57
CA SER A 80 23.76 -3.24 -18.12
C SER A 80 23.48 -2.83 -16.66
N ILE A 81 24.46 -2.97 -15.76
CA ILE A 81 24.32 -2.56 -14.35
C ILE A 81 24.07 -1.06 -14.22
N ARG A 82 24.85 -0.20 -14.92
CA ARG A 82 24.64 1.27 -14.89
C ARG A 82 23.22 1.67 -15.31
N ILE A 83 22.68 1.07 -16.37
CA ILE A 83 21.30 1.35 -16.82
C ILE A 83 20.28 0.83 -15.79
N ALA A 84 20.52 -0.31 -15.15
CA ALA A 84 19.66 -0.79 -14.08
C ALA A 84 19.63 0.18 -12.88
N ASP A 85 20.79 0.72 -12.47
CA ASP A 85 20.90 1.72 -11.41
C ASP A 85 20.17 3.03 -11.77
N GLU A 86 20.33 3.53 -13.00
CA GLU A 86 19.61 4.70 -13.51
C GLU A 86 18.09 4.49 -13.50
N LYS A 87 17.61 3.30 -13.86
CA LYS A 87 16.18 2.94 -13.77
C LYS A 87 15.67 2.91 -12.34
N MET A 88 16.43 2.34 -11.40
CA MET A 88 16.06 2.35 -9.98
C MET A 88 15.96 3.79 -9.47
N ALA A 89 16.97 4.62 -9.74
CA ALA A 89 16.98 6.02 -9.37
C ALA A 89 15.79 6.82 -9.96
N LEU A 90 15.42 6.52 -11.22
CA LEU A 90 14.27 7.16 -11.86
C LEU A 90 12.92 6.71 -11.29
N ALA A 91 12.80 5.42 -10.93
CA ALA A 91 11.62 4.85 -10.29
C ALA A 91 11.42 5.42 -8.87
N VAL A 92 12.49 5.51 -8.07
CA VAL A 92 12.49 6.15 -6.75
C VAL A 92 12.05 7.61 -6.86
N GLN A 93 12.64 8.40 -7.77
CA GLN A 93 12.20 9.79 -7.98
C GLN A 93 10.76 9.94 -8.50
N ALA A 94 10.16 8.89 -9.08
CA ALA A 94 8.75 8.90 -9.48
C ALA A 94 7.84 8.58 -8.27
N TYR A 95 8.27 7.64 -7.42
CA TYR A 95 7.63 7.30 -6.15
C TYR A 95 7.63 8.49 -5.19
N ASP A 96 8.80 9.06 -4.87
CA ASP A 96 8.97 10.19 -3.94
C ASP A 96 8.13 11.41 -4.36
N LEU A 97 8.01 11.63 -5.68
CA LEU A 97 7.20 12.71 -6.23
C LEU A 97 5.70 12.50 -5.96
N VAL A 98 5.20 11.27 -6.11
CA VAL A 98 3.79 10.94 -5.82
C VAL A 98 3.53 10.99 -4.32
N ASP A 99 4.42 10.39 -3.52
CA ASP A 99 4.33 10.39 -2.06
C ASP A 99 4.28 11.81 -1.49
N ALA A 100 5.14 12.73 -1.97
CA ALA A 100 5.10 14.13 -1.57
C ALA A 100 3.74 14.80 -1.86
N HIS A 101 3.07 14.48 -2.97
CA HIS A 101 1.74 15.02 -3.28
C HIS A 101 0.63 14.38 -2.41
N ILE A 102 0.76 13.10 -2.05
CA ILE A 102 -0.14 12.42 -1.11
C ILE A 102 0.00 13.07 0.28
N GLN A 103 1.22 13.28 0.76
CA GLN A 103 1.47 13.96 2.03
C GLN A 103 0.92 15.40 2.05
N GLN A 104 0.99 16.13 0.93
CA GLN A 104 0.38 17.46 0.80
C GLN A 104 -1.17 17.40 0.83
N LEU A 105 -1.77 16.42 0.16
CA LEU A 105 -3.22 16.18 0.22
C LEU A 105 -3.69 15.89 1.65
N ASP A 106 -3.01 15.00 2.37
CA ASP A 106 -3.34 14.66 3.75
C ASP A 106 -3.22 15.86 4.70
N GLN A 107 -2.22 16.72 4.49
CA GLN A 107 -2.08 17.97 5.24
C GLN A 107 -3.22 18.96 4.94
N PHE A 108 -3.65 19.06 3.67
CA PHE A 108 -4.78 19.90 3.29
C PHE A 108 -6.11 19.40 3.87
N LEU A 109 -6.37 18.10 3.81
CA LEU A 109 -7.57 17.48 4.40
C LEU A 109 -7.63 17.73 5.92
N LYS A 110 -6.53 17.52 6.65
CA LYS A 110 -6.42 17.84 8.09
C LYS A 110 -6.68 19.33 8.39
N LEU A 111 -6.19 20.24 7.55
CA LEU A 111 -6.44 21.67 7.69
C LEU A 111 -7.94 21.99 7.50
N CYS A 112 -8.57 21.42 6.48
CA CYS A 112 -10.00 21.61 6.20
C CYS A 112 -10.90 21.05 7.31
N ASP A 113 -10.55 19.89 7.88
CA ASP A 113 -11.31 19.30 9.01
C ASP A 113 -11.22 20.17 10.27
N GLU A 114 -10.03 20.69 10.59
CA GLU A 114 -9.85 21.60 11.73
C GLU A 114 -10.50 22.97 11.51
N ASP A 115 -10.58 23.47 10.28
CA ASP A 115 -11.29 24.72 9.98
C ASP A 115 -12.81 24.55 10.07
N ASN A 116 -13.37 23.46 9.50
CA ASN A 116 -14.77 23.08 9.69
C ASN A 116 -15.14 22.90 11.18
N ARG A 117 -14.20 22.40 11.99
CA ARG A 117 -14.36 22.29 13.44
C ARG A 117 -14.40 23.66 14.11
N ARG A 118 -13.51 24.58 13.75
CA ARG A 118 -13.51 25.98 14.24
C ARG A 118 -14.77 26.73 13.85
N GLU A 119 -15.30 26.55 12.64
CA GLU A 119 -16.59 27.12 12.23
C GLU A 119 -17.75 26.59 13.09
N ARG A 120 -17.78 25.28 13.39
CA ARG A 120 -18.79 24.70 14.30
C ARG A 120 -18.68 25.25 15.72
N ASP A 121 -17.45 25.36 16.24
CA ASP A 121 -17.19 25.88 17.59
C ASP A 121 -17.46 27.39 17.70
N THR A 122 -17.34 28.16 16.62
CA THR A 122 -17.67 29.60 16.56
C THR A 122 -19.13 29.91 16.19
N ALA A 123 -19.85 28.98 15.59
CA ALA A 123 -21.31 29.07 15.39
C ALA A 123 -22.12 28.70 16.66
N ALA A 124 -21.57 27.84 17.52
CA ALA A 124 -22.24 27.39 18.76
C ALA A 124 -22.66 28.51 19.75
N PRO A 125 -21.90 29.61 19.98
CA PRO A 125 -22.29 30.68 20.89
C PRO A 125 -23.54 31.45 20.43
N ALA A 126 -23.80 31.53 19.12
CA ALA A 126 -24.89 32.32 18.57
C ALA A 126 -26.29 31.76 18.88
N LEU A 127 -26.40 30.45 19.18
CA LEU A 127 -27.67 29.80 19.50
C LEU A 127 -28.05 29.85 21.00
N LEU A 128 -27.10 30.20 21.89
CA LEU A 128 -27.35 30.29 23.33
C LEU A 128 -27.73 31.70 23.81
N ALA A 129 -27.51 32.73 22.99
CA ALA A 129 -27.83 34.13 23.33
C ALA A 129 -29.30 34.54 23.07
N SER A 130 -30.06 33.73 22.34
CA SER A 130 -31.39 34.10 21.80
C SER A 130 -32.58 33.44 22.53
N SER A 131 -32.41 32.95 23.75
CA SER A 131 -33.49 32.27 24.51
C SER A 131 -33.45 32.54 26.01
N LEU A 132 -33.56 33.81 26.38
CA LEU A 132 -33.96 34.25 27.71
C LEU A 132 -34.92 35.44 27.61
N ASP A 133 -36.23 35.18 27.45
CA ASP A 133 -37.28 35.99 28.11
C ASP A 133 -38.72 35.43 27.91
N GLY A 134 -39.54 35.48 28.97
CA GLY A 134 -40.88 36.08 28.81
C GLY A 134 -42.18 35.26 28.68
N ASN A 135 -42.32 34.07 29.26
CA ASN A 135 -43.58 33.48 29.81
C ASN A 135 -44.99 34.06 29.45
N THR A 136 -45.94 33.21 29.00
CA THR A 136 -47.32 33.14 29.59
C THR A 136 -48.16 31.89 29.21
N LYS A 137 -48.38 31.01 30.21
CA LYS A 137 -49.60 30.18 30.50
C LYS A 137 -50.64 29.86 29.40
N SER A 138 -50.89 28.56 29.10
CA SER A 138 -52.05 27.75 29.61
C SER A 138 -52.28 26.37 28.93
N GLY A 139 -52.62 25.31 29.70
CA GLY A 139 -53.75 24.40 29.38
C GLY A 139 -53.62 23.04 28.63
N ARG A 140 -53.42 21.93 29.39
CA ARG A 140 -53.99 20.55 29.26
C ARG A 140 -53.81 19.68 27.97
N GLY A 141 -53.56 18.37 28.18
CA GLY A 141 -53.72 17.28 27.19
C GLY A 141 -52.43 16.46 26.95
N SER A 142 -52.01 15.52 27.80
CA SER A 142 -52.47 14.14 27.99
C SER A 142 -51.85 13.09 27.02
N GLU A 143 -51.33 12.01 27.62
CA GLU A 143 -51.07 10.66 27.08
C GLU A 143 -49.74 10.31 26.33
N SER A 144 -48.94 9.52 27.05
CA SER A 144 -48.20 8.32 26.59
C SER A 144 -46.82 8.45 25.90
N GLY A 145 -46.06 7.34 25.94
CA GLY A 145 -44.86 7.15 25.09
C GLY A 145 -43.49 7.07 25.78
N ARG A 146 -43.27 6.05 26.62
CA ARG A 146 -41.95 5.67 27.19
C ARG A 146 -40.77 5.77 26.20
N GLY A 147 -39.71 6.50 26.57
CA GLY A 147 -38.43 6.53 25.84
C GLY A 147 -37.23 6.78 26.79
N GLY A 148 -36.80 5.77 27.54
CA GLY A 148 -35.83 5.94 28.63
C GLY A 148 -34.39 5.54 28.30
N ARG A 149 -33.43 6.40 28.72
CA ARG A 149 -31.99 6.14 28.96
C ARG A 149 -31.16 5.71 27.73
N LYS A 150 -30.32 6.56 27.15
CA LYS A 150 -29.01 7.05 27.67
C LYS A 150 -28.19 5.99 28.42
N LYS A 151 -27.03 5.59 27.85
CA LYS A 151 -25.73 5.72 28.54
C LYS A 151 -24.52 5.65 27.60
N THR A 152 -23.97 6.82 27.28
CA THR A 152 -22.55 6.96 26.96
C THR A 152 -21.71 6.71 28.22
N ARG A 153 -20.58 6.02 28.11
CA ARG A 153 -19.46 6.07 29.06
C ARG A 153 -18.19 5.99 28.20
N LEU A 154 -17.68 7.16 27.80
CA LEU A 154 -16.55 7.81 28.48
C LEU A 154 -15.32 6.90 28.50
N ILE A 155 -14.49 7.09 27.47
CA ILE A 155 -13.06 6.83 27.51
C ILE A 155 -12.47 7.77 28.57
N ALA A 156 -11.66 7.23 29.47
CA ALA A 156 -10.75 8.03 30.29
C ALA A 156 -9.38 8.00 29.59
N ALA A 157 -8.77 9.17 29.44
CA ALA A 157 -7.39 9.28 28.98
C ALA A 157 -6.45 9.09 30.17
N GLU A 158 -5.33 8.40 29.96
CA GLU A 158 -4.10 8.61 30.72
C GLU A 158 -2.93 8.62 29.73
N GLU A 159 -2.11 9.67 29.80
CA GLU A 159 -0.82 9.77 29.11
C GLU A 159 0.22 8.94 29.86
N ALA A 160 1.11 8.25 29.14
CA ALA A 160 2.39 7.84 29.68
C ALA A 160 3.45 7.81 28.57
N THR A 161 4.47 8.62 28.80
CA THR A 161 5.83 8.57 28.24
C THR A 161 6.40 7.16 28.07
N GLU A 162 7.23 6.92 27.05
CA GLU A 162 8.68 6.67 27.26
C GLU A 162 9.52 6.45 25.98
N THR A 163 10.83 6.49 26.18
CA THR A 163 11.96 6.46 25.24
C THR A 163 12.37 5.07 24.72
N GLU A 164 12.85 5.06 23.47
CA GLU A 164 14.02 4.34 22.91
C GLU A 164 14.28 2.81 23.06
N VAL A 165 14.75 2.22 21.94
CA VAL A 165 15.50 0.97 21.69
C VAL A 165 14.92 -0.41 22.13
N ALA A 166 14.63 -1.30 21.16
CA ALA A 166 15.48 -2.48 20.87
C ALA A 166 14.85 -3.55 19.94
N VAL A 167 15.70 -4.01 19.02
CA VAL A 167 15.66 -5.18 18.10
C VAL A 167 14.87 -6.42 18.59
N ALA A 168 14.10 -7.04 17.68
CA ALA A 168 13.74 -8.47 17.77
C ALA A 168 13.67 -9.18 16.41
N THR A 169 14.52 -10.20 16.23
CA THR A 169 14.62 -11.14 15.09
C THR A 169 13.79 -12.41 15.43
N THR A 170 13.06 -13.13 14.56
CA THR A 170 13.10 -13.36 13.09
C THR A 170 11.64 -13.40 12.54
N ILE A 171 11.26 -13.79 11.30
CA ILE A 171 11.47 -15.06 10.53
C ILE A 171 11.44 -14.75 9.03
N ALA A 172 12.43 -15.27 8.29
CA ALA A 172 12.46 -15.18 6.82
C ALA A 172 11.77 -16.39 6.16
N ASN A 173 11.17 -16.17 4.98
CA ASN A 173 11.04 -17.21 3.96
C ASN A 173 11.30 -16.58 2.56
N PRO A 174 12.24 -17.09 1.74
CA PRO A 174 12.92 -16.25 0.76
C PRO A 174 12.44 -16.46 -0.69
N THR A 175 11.28 -15.89 -1.06
CA THR A 175 10.90 -15.66 -2.47
C THR A 175 10.01 -14.43 -2.58
N GLY A 176 10.63 -13.27 -2.63
CA GLY A 176 10.01 -11.97 -2.82
C GLY A 176 11.10 -10.92 -2.69
N THR A 177 11.29 -10.12 -3.73
CA THR A 177 12.21 -8.97 -3.68
C THR A 177 11.65 -7.99 -2.65
N GLN A 178 12.23 -7.97 -1.45
CA GLN A 178 11.87 -7.00 -0.42
C GLN A 178 12.47 -5.64 -0.83
N LEU A 179 11.74 -4.96 -1.70
CA LEU A 179 11.71 -3.50 -1.71
C LEU A 179 11.07 -3.11 -0.38
N ASP A 180 11.86 -2.54 0.51
CA ASP A 180 11.42 -2.11 1.84
C ASP A 180 10.64 -0.79 1.72
N LEU A 181 9.56 -0.82 0.94
CA LEU A 181 8.55 0.24 0.95
C LEU A 181 7.84 0.18 2.30
N PRO A 182 7.68 1.31 3.01
CA PRO A 182 6.88 1.33 4.22
C PRO A 182 5.45 0.88 3.88
N VAL A 183 4.91 -0.06 4.65
CA VAL A 183 3.51 -0.48 4.53
C VAL A 183 2.63 0.74 4.78
N ASP A 184 1.78 1.07 3.80
CA ASP A 184 0.88 2.22 3.86
C ASP A 184 0.00 2.14 5.13
N PRO A 185 0.11 3.10 6.08
CA PRO A 185 -0.70 3.11 7.30
C PRO A 185 -2.20 3.20 7.06
N ASN A 186 -2.64 3.58 5.86
CA ASN A 186 -4.05 3.67 5.47
C ASN A 186 -4.59 2.40 4.78
N GLU A 187 -3.79 1.36 4.50
CA GLU A 187 -4.33 0.16 3.85
C GLU A 187 -5.18 -0.68 4.84
N PRO A 188 -6.49 -0.89 4.57
CA PRO A 188 -7.37 -1.64 5.46
C PRO A 188 -6.92 -3.11 5.58
N THR A 189 -6.81 -3.60 6.81
CA THR A 189 -6.43 -4.99 7.08
C THR A 189 -7.63 -5.92 7.04
N TYR A 190 -7.43 -7.10 6.44
CA TYR A 190 -8.43 -8.12 6.22
C TYR A 190 -8.00 -9.48 6.80
N CYS A 191 -8.92 -10.44 6.74
CA CYS A 191 -8.76 -11.79 7.26
C CYS A 191 -8.49 -11.80 8.79
N PHE A 192 -8.42 -12.99 9.39
CA PHE A 192 -8.03 -13.14 10.81
C PHE A 192 -6.51 -13.00 11.03
N CYS A 193 -5.73 -12.84 9.96
CA CYS A 193 -4.29 -12.56 10.03
C CYS A 193 -3.99 -11.05 10.15
N ASN A 194 -5.00 -10.18 10.07
CA ASN A 194 -4.87 -8.72 10.10
C ASN A 194 -3.77 -8.21 9.15
N GLN A 195 -3.79 -8.71 7.91
CA GLN A 195 -2.86 -8.31 6.86
C GLN A 195 -3.60 -7.54 5.78
N VAL A 196 -2.87 -6.76 5.00
CA VAL A 196 -3.33 -6.12 3.77
C VAL A 196 -3.89 -7.13 2.75
N SER A 197 -4.61 -6.67 1.73
CA SER A 197 -5.16 -7.56 0.70
C SER A 197 -4.08 -8.17 -0.19
N TYR A 198 -3.86 -9.50 -0.12
CA TYR A 198 -2.88 -10.18 -0.99
C TYR A 198 -3.43 -11.45 -1.67
N GLY A 199 -3.14 -11.59 -2.96
CA GLY A 199 -3.53 -12.75 -3.77
C GLY A 199 -5.05 -12.92 -3.90
N ASP A 200 -5.51 -14.17 -4.02
CA ASP A 200 -6.94 -14.47 -4.11
C ASP A 200 -7.63 -14.32 -2.75
N MET A 201 -8.74 -13.58 -2.74
CA MET A 201 -9.57 -13.34 -1.56
C MET A 201 -11.02 -13.80 -1.77
N ILE A 202 -11.67 -14.20 -0.66
CA ILE A 202 -13.07 -14.60 -0.62
C ILE A 202 -13.87 -13.75 0.38
N ALA A 203 -15.06 -13.31 -0.05
CA ALA A 203 -16.02 -12.65 0.81
C ALA A 203 -16.92 -13.66 1.54
N CYS A 204 -17.28 -13.37 2.78
CA CYS A 204 -18.24 -14.14 3.57
C CYS A 204 -19.68 -13.69 3.28
N ASP A 205 -20.55 -14.60 2.85
CA ASP A 205 -21.99 -14.36 2.54
C ASP A 205 -22.88 -14.05 3.77
N ASN A 206 -22.29 -13.65 4.91
CA ASN A 206 -23.03 -13.23 6.09
C ASN A 206 -22.88 -11.71 6.26
N PRO A 207 -23.95 -10.91 6.11
CA PRO A 207 -23.87 -9.45 6.20
C PRO A 207 -23.55 -8.94 7.62
N ASP A 208 -23.65 -9.79 8.65
CA ASP A 208 -23.21 -9.49 10.02
C ASP A 208 -21.74 -9.89 10.28
N CYS A 209 -20.94 -10.17 9.25
CA CYS A 209 -19.53 -10.56 9.41
C CYS A 209 -18.63 -9.34 9.64
N LYS A 210 -17.83 -9.33 10.70
CA LYS A 210 -16.97 -8.17 11.04
C LYS A 210 -15.74 -7.99 10.15
N ILE A 211 -15.28 -9.06 9.51
CA ILE A 211 -14.02 -9.08 8.74
C ILE A 211 -14.31 -9.03 7.23
N GLU A 212 -15.46 -9.60 6.82
CA GLU A 212 -15.97 -9.72 5.45
C GLU A 212 -15.08 -10.49 4.47
N TRP A 213 -13.77 -10.22 4.40
CA TRP A 213 -12.82 -10.73 3.40
C TRP A 213 -11.71 -11.57 4.01
N PHE A 214 -11.35 -12.67 3.33
CA PHE A 214 -10.35 -13.64 3.80
C PHE A 214 -9.44 -14.12 2.66
N HIS A 215 -8.14 -14.26 2.93
CA HIS A 215 -7.17 -14.79 1.96
C HIS A 215 -7.36 -16.29 1.75
N PHE A 216 -7.29 -16.76 0.51
CA PHE A 216 -7.43 -18.18 0.15
C PHE A 216 -6.50 -19.09 0.97
N GLY A 217 -5.21 -18.71 1.08
CA GLY A 217 -4.22 -19.45 1.88
C GLY A 217 -4.54 -19.53 3.36
N CYS A 218 -5.15 -18.47 3.95
CA CYS A 218 -5.57 -18.46 5.35
C CYS A 218 -6.78 -19.39 5.59
N VAL A 219 -7.73 -19.46 4.66
CA VAL A 219 -8.92 -20.31 4.79
C VAL A 219 -8.79 -21.69 4.13
N GLY A 220 -7.58 -22.05 3.67
CA GLY A 220 -7.29 -23.35 3.04
C GLY A 220 -7.94 -23.56 1.67
N LEU A 221 -8.41 -22.50 1.01
CA LEU A 221 -8.94 -22.56 -0.34
C LEU A 221 -7.80 -22.51 -1.36
N LYS A 222 -7.94 -23.27 -2.46
CA LYS A 222 -7.00 -23.28 -3.59
C LYS A 222 -7.65 -22.83 -4.91
N GLU A 223 -8.97 -22.81 -4.97
CA GLU A 223 -9.74 -22.40 -6.14
C GLU A 223 -11.01 -21.65 -5.70
N LYS A 224 -11.54 -20.82 -6.61
CA LYS A 224 -12.76 -20.06 -6.39
C LYS A 224 -13.97 -20.99 -6.25
N VAL A 225 -14.51 -21.08 -5.03
CA VAL A 225 -15.70 -21.89 -4.74
C VAL A 225 -16.91 -21.40 -5.54
N LYS A 226 -17.63 -22.33 -6.16
CA LYS A 226 -18.84 -22.06 -6.94
C LYS A 226 -20.07 -22.16 -6.04
N GLY A 227 -20.38 -21.08 -5.32
CA GLY A 227 -21.55 -21.02 -4.44
C GLY A 227 -21.35 -20.06 -3.27
N LYS A 228 -22.23 -20.14 -2.26
CA LYS A 228 -22.14 -19.31 -1.06
C LYS A 228 -21.09 -19.83 -0.08
N TRP A 229 -20.21 -18.97 0.39
CA TRP A 229 -19.16 -19.29 1.35
C TRP A 229 -19.31 -18.51 2.66
N TYR A 230 -18.90 -19.14 3.76
CA TYR A 230 -18.98 -18.57 5.10
C TYR A 230 -17.69 -18.87 5.84
N CYS A 231 -17.14 -17.88 6.53
CA CYS A 231 -16.00 -18.09 7.42
C CYS A 231 -16.36 -19.02 8.60
N SER A 232 -15.34 -19.56 9.28
CA SER A 232 -15.48 -20.54 10.38
C SER A 232 -16.51 -20.13 11.44
N ASP A 233 -16.53 -18.85 11.81
CA ASP A 233 -17.48 -18.31 12.81
C ASP A 233 -18.91 -18.28 12.28
N CYS A 234 -19.09 -17.80 11.05
CA CYS A 234 -20.42 -17.68 10.42
C CYS A 234 -21.02 -19.05 10.07
N ALA A 235 -20.18 -20.00 9.64
CA ALA A 235 -20.57 -21.39 9.42
C ALA A 235 -21.03 -22.06 10.74
N SER A 236 -20.28 -21.85 11.83
CA SER A 236 -20.62 -22.36 13.16
C SER A 236 -21.94 -21.80 13.68
N LEU A 237 -22.18 -20.50 13.50
CA LEU A 237 -23.43 -19.85 13.89
C LEU A 237 -24.63 -20.39 13.10
N LYS A 238 -24.47 -20.61 11.79
CA LYS A 238 -25.50 -21.15 10.90
C LYS A 238 -25.89 -22.58 11.25
N ASN A 239 -24.92 -23.43 11.62
CA ASN A 239 -25.19 -24.80 12.07
C ASN A 239 -25.93 -24.85 13.41
N ARG A 240 -25.58 -23.98 14.37
CA ARG A 240 -26.33 -23.87 15.66
C ARG A 240 -27.80 -23.48 15.46
N ARG A 241 -28.13 -22.67 14.45
CA ARG A 241 -29.52 -22.27 14.15
C ARG A 241 -30.36 -23.35 13.44
N ARG A 242 -29.76 -24.44 12.92
CA ARG A 242 -30.48 -25.55 12.25
C ARG A 242 -30.69 -26.77 13.15
N GLY A 243 -30.17 -26.76 14.38
CA GLY A 243 -30.25 -27.87 15.35
C GLY A 243 -31.22 -27.62 16.51
N ARG A 244 -32.25 -26.79 16.33
CA ARG A 244 -33.29 -26.49 17.32
C ARG A 244 -34.66 -26.43 16.63
#